data_AF-A0A3C1M3M9-F1
#
_entry.id   AF-A0A3C1M3M9-F1
#
_cell.length_a   1.000
_cell.length_b   1.000
_cell.length_c   1.000
_cell.angle_alpha   90.00
_cell.angle_beta   90.00
_cell.angle_gamma   90.00
#
_symmetry.space_group_name_H-M   'P 1'
#
loop_
_entity.id
_entity.type
_entity.pdbx_description
1 polymer ?
#
loop_
_entity_poly.entity_id
_entity_poly.type
_entity_poly.pdbx_seq_one_letter_code
_entity_poly.pdbx_strand_id
1 'polypeptide(L)'
;TGTEVSRILGAIDSRTAFPNANFFLLNPNGLLFGAGARLEVGGSFHASTANGLRFSTGDVFAAARDGVFPAGTPTALQFAPGTVPGTIVNEANLEVTTGRHLTLTGGTVLSSGSLKAPQGTVGVATVTGNSEIVLRSPNAVLSLRLNGNAIDPAFEESEATTLAAIPNLAALLTGDPETPEAITVSPDGTIALGSPTVTLQTVPVVGGLDNQGAVAVKVGDVAVQTIHGGNVQVAATRNLVMMSPQVSSTGNIVLSAANTLIWRDTLTLPANALAAGNLTLRGDRGIDAIALNHDRGFLQSLGTIFVVGDGPLFTDVRFAAPNLFQVLTTTGAPATNERRF
;
A
#
# COMPACT_ATOMS: atom_id res chain seq x y z
N THR A 1 -8.90 19.87 13.29
CA THR A 1 -8.27 19.64 11.98
C THR A 1 -7.07 20.55 11.81
N GLY A 2 -6.04 20.30 12.61
CA GLY A 2 -4.76 20.96 12.42
C GLY A 2 -4.10 20.47 11.13
N THR A 3 -2.97 21.08 10.78
CA THR A 3 -2.08 20.70 9.67
C THR A 3 -1.21 19.48 10.00
N GLU A 4 -1.45 18.85 11.15
CA GLU A 4 -0.59 17.84 11.71
C GLU A 4 -0.97 16.43 11.27
N VAL A 5 0.05 15.59 11.15
CA VAL A 5 -0.07 14.14 10.98
C VAL A 5 -0.69 13.52 12.24
N SER A 6 -1.62 12.58 12.08
CA SER A 6 -2.11 11.79 13.22
C SER A 6 -1.04 10.78 13.62
N ARG A 7 -0.54 10.86 14.86
CA ARG A 7 0.41 9.89 15.42
C ARG A 7 -0.31 8.94 16.38
N ILE A 8 -0.43 7.69 15.98
CA ILE A 8 -1.06 6.61 16.74
C ILE A 8 0.07 5.82 17.37
N LEU A 9 0.24 5.96 18.68
CA LEU A 9 1.32 5.32 19.44
C LEU A 9 0.80 4.26 20.42
N GLY A 10 -0.52 4.05 20.48
CA GLY A 10 -1.18 3.14 21.40
C GLY A 10 -2.41 2.47 20.79
N ALA A 11 -3.33 2.01 21.64
CA ALA A 11 -4.55 1.36 21.17
C ALA A 11 -5.54 2.34 20.54
N ILE A 12 -6.15 1.90 19.45
CA ILE A 12 -7.48 2.34 19.03
C ILE A 12 -8.46 1.28 19.51
N ASP A 13 -9.18 1.55 20.59
CA ASP A 13 -10.21 0.67 21.13
C ASP A 13 -11.60 1.22 20.85
N SER A 14 -12.28 0.61 19.87
CA SER A 14 -13.71 0.82 19.67
C SER A 14 -14.53 -0.35 20.19
N ARG A 15 -13.93 -1.52 20.40
CA ARG A 15 -14.65 -2.75 20.76
C ARG A 15 -15.32 -2.64 22.13
N THR A 16 -14.73 -1.91 23.06
CA THR A 16 -15.27 -1.73 24.42
C THR A 16 -16.63 -1.01 24.42
N ALA A 17 -16.79 0.03 23.58
CA ALA A 17 -18.03 0.81 23.51
C ALA A 17 -18.93 0.43 22.32
N PHE A 18 -18.33 -0.02 21.22
CA PHE A 18 -18.97 -0.27 19.93
C PHE A 18 -18.46 -1.60 19.32
N PRO A 19 -18.85 -2.76 19.88
CA PRO A 19 -18.24 -4.07 19.61
C PRO A 19 -18.39 -4.58 18.17
N ASN A 20 -19.22 -3.94 17.34
CA ASN A 20 -19.45 -4.32 15.95
C ASN A 20 -19.19 -3.16 14.96
N ALA A 21 -18.74 -2.00 15.44
CA ALA A 21 -18.58 -0.82 14.59
C ALA A 21 -17.31 -0.91 13.73
N ASN A 22 -17.44 -0.52 12.46
CA ASN A 22 -16.30 -0.22 11.62
C ASN A 22 -15.68 1.10 12.09
N PHE A 23 -14.36 1.20 11.97
CA PHE A 23 -13.61 2.39 12.37
C PHE A 23 -13.00 3.05 11.14
N PHE A 24 -13.30 4.33 10.94
CA PHE A 24 -12.74 5.15 9.86
C PHE A 24 -11.85 6.23 10.47
N LEU A 25 -10.57 6.20 10.14
CA LEU A 25 -9.59 7.22 10.49
C LEU A 25 -9.23 8.03 9.25
N LEU A 26 -9.61 9.31 9.24
CA LEU A 26 -9.37 10.21 8.10
C LEU A 26 -8.49 11.38 8.53
N ASN A 27 -7.35 11.55 7.87
CA ASN A 27 -6.53 12.76 7.99
C ASN A 27 -5.75 13.03 6.69
N PRO A 28 -6.14 14.04 5.89
CA PRO A 28 -5.44 14.42 4.66
C PRO A 28 -3.94 14.70 4.82
N ASN A 29 -3.52 15.15 6.00
CA ASN A 29 -2.12 15.48 6.27
C ASN A 29 -1.23 14.24 6.42
N GLY A 30 -1.81 13.06 6.69
CA GLY A 30 -1.09 11.80 6.84
C GLY A 30 -1.34 11.11 8.18
N LEU A 31 -0.87 9.86 8.26
CA LEU A 31 -1.05 8.96 9.40
C LEU A 31 0.26 8.23 9.71
N LEU A 32 0.64 8.18 10.99
CA LEU A 32 1.75 7.36 11.49
C LEU A 32 1.22 6.40 12.56
N PHE A 33 1.34 5.10 12.31
CA PHE A 33 1.18 4.06 13.32
C PHE A 33 2.58 3.66 13.81
N GLY A 34 2.98 4.19 14.96
CA GLY A 34 4.27 3.83 15.57
C GLY A 34 4.24 2.39 16.11
N ALA A 35 5.40 1.80 16.36
CA ALA A 35 5.55 0.37 16.72
C ALA A 35 4.64 -0.14 17.88
N GLY A 36 4.21 0.73 18.79
CA GLY A 36 3.29 0.40 19.90
C GLY A 36 1.80 0.47 19.58
N ALA A 37 1.43 0.89 18.36
CA ALA A 37 0.04 0.99 17.93
C ALA A 37 -0.62 -0.39 17.86
N ARG A 38 -1.89 -0.47 18.29
CA ARG A 38 -2.69 -1.70 18.20
C ARG A 38 -4.14 -1.39 17.89
N LEU A 39 -4.81 -2.33 17.22
CA LEU A 39 -6.22 -2.19 16.85
C LEU A 39 -7.07 -3.11 17.72
N GLU A 40 -7.90 -2.50 18.56
CA GLU A 40 -8.92 -3.16 19.38
C GLU A 40 -10.31 -2.79 18.82
N VAL A 41 -10.48 -3.07 17.52
CA VAL A 41 -11.69 -2.71 16.77
C VAL A 41 -12.60 -3.92 16.62
N GLY A 42 -13.90 -3.72 16.79
CA GLY A 42 -14.92 -4.76 16.68
C GLY A 42 -15.33 -5.11 15.24
N GLY A 43 -15.37 -4.10 14.37
CA GLY A 43 -15.60 -4.22 12.94
C GLY A 43 -14.33 -4.12 12.10
N SER A 44 -14.49 -3.66 10.85
CA SER A 44 -13.40 -3.40 9.91
C SER A 44 -12.70 -2.08 10.21
N PHE A 45 -11.41 -1.99 9.89
CA PHE A 45 -10.60 -0.80 10.08
C PHE A 45 -10.21 -0.17 8.75
N HIS A 46 -10.48 1.13 8.61
CA HIS A 46 -10.16 1.91 7.43
C HIS A 46 -9.35 3.14 7.86
N ALA A 47 -8.11 3.25 7.38
CA ALA A 47 -7.27 4.42 7.58
C ALA A 47 -6.98 5.07 6.24
N SER A 48 -7.26 6.37 6.12
CA SER A 48 -7.09 7.08 4.86
C SER A 48 -6.68 8.54 5.01
N THR A 49 -6.02 9.06 3.98
CA THR A 49 -5.72 10.49 3.83
C THR A 49 -6.71 11.18 2.89
N ALA A 50 -7.93 10.65 2.77
CA ALA A 50 -9.01 11.26 2.01
C ALA A 50 -9.48 12.57 2.67
N ASN A 51 -9.88 13.53 1.85
CA ASN A 51 -10.48 14.80 2.27
C ASN A 51 -11.93 14.62 2.73
N GLY A 52 -12.60 13.56 2.26
CA GLY A 52 -13.96 13.27 2.68
C GLY A 52 -14.37 11.81 2.53
N LEU A 53 -15.50 11.50 3.16
CA LEU A 53 -16.18 10.20 3.11
C LEU A 53 -17.60 10.44 2.61
N ARG A 54 -17.91 9.96 1.42
CA ARG A 54 -19.25 9.99 0.83
C ARG A 54 -20.13 8.91 1.47
N PHE A 55 -21.39 9.24 1.70
CA PHE A 55 -22.41 8.35 2.24
C PHE A 55 -23.44 7.97 1.18
N SER A 56 -24.23 6.94 1.46
CA SER A 56 -25.30 6.44 0.60
C SER A 56 -26.40 7.44 0.31
N THR A 57 -26.56 8.48 1.16
CA THR A 57 -27.48 9.60 0.93
C THR A 57 -26.97 10.59 -0.11
N GLY A 58 -25.69 10.51 -0.49
CA GLY A 58 -25.00 11.45 -1.37
C GLY A 58 -24.17 12.48 -0.59
N ASP A 59 -24.48 12.68 0.69
CA ASP A 59 -23.77 13.60 1.59
C ASP A 59 -22.30 13.19 1.79
N VAL A 60 -21.46 14.17 2.11
CA VAL A 60 -20.02 13.96 2.33
C VAL A 60 -19.65 14.45 3.72
N PHE A 61 -19.06 13.56 4.52
CA PHE A 61 -18.34 13.94 5.71
C PHE A 61 -16.97 14.49 5.29
N ALA A 62 -16.74 15.79 5.47
CA ALA A 62 -15.43 16.38 5.26
C ALA A 62 -14.53 16.11 6.48
N ALA A 63 -13.26 15.79 6.25
CA ALA A 63 -12.22 15.69 7.30
C ALA A 63 -11.78 17.10 7.78
N ALA A 64 -12.75 17.96 8.12
CA ALA A 64 -12.64 19.35 8.55
C ALA A 64 -13.23 19.54 9.97
N ARG A 65 -12.92 20.65 10.65
CA ARG A 65 -13.19 20.86 12.09
C ARG A 65 -14.68 20.79 12.45
N ASP A 66 -15.54 21.19 11.53
CA ASP A 66 -16.96 21.41 11.75
C ASP A 66 -17.83 20.46 10.90
N GLY A 67 -17.27 19.29 10.54
CA GLY A 67 -17.98 18.28 9.76
C GLY A 67 -19.17 17.68 10.52
N VAL A 68 -20.37 17.78 9.95
CA VAL A 68 -21.54 17.04 10.42
C VAL A 68 -21.44 15.61 9.90
N PHE A 69 -21.59 14.63 10.78
CA PHE A 69 -21.59 13.22 10.38
C PHE A 69 -22.90 12.88 9.66
N PRO A 70 -22.87 12.50 8.36
CA PRO A 70 -24.09 12.22 7.61
C PRO A 70 -24.79 10.94 8.03
N ALA A 71 -26.07 10.84 7.69
CA ALA A 71 -26.82 9.60 7.82
C ALA A 71 -26.43 8.58 6.73
N GLY A 72 -26.77 7.31 6.94
CA GLY A 72 -26.53 6.24 5.97
C GLY A 72 -25.18 5.55 6.13
N THR A 73 -24.74 4.85 5.09
CA THR A 73 -23.49 4.07 5.12
C THR A 73 -22.41 4.73 4.26
N PRO A 74 -21.13 4.66 4.67
CA PRO A 74 -20.03 5.10 3.82
C PRO A 74 -19.97 4.32 2.50
N THR A 75 -19.85 5.03 1.39
CA THR A 75 -19.83 4.48 0.03
C THR A 75 -18.57 4.86 -0.76
N ALA A 76 -17.88 5.95 -0.42
CA ALA A 76 -16.63 6.30 -1.09
C ALA A 76 -15.68 7.20 -0.29
N LEU A 77 -14.39 7.07 -0.53
CA LEU A 77 -13.36 8.01 -0.07
C LEU A 77 -13.08 9.04 -1.17
N GLN A 78 -12.99 10.32 -0.81
CA GLN A 78 -12.82 11.43 -1.75
C GLN A 78 -11.50 12.14 -1.56
N PHE A 79 -10.78 12.35 -2.67
CA PHE A 79 -9.49 13.03 -2.71
C PHE A 79 -9.64 14.30 -3.54
N ALA A 80 -9.50 15.45 -2.89
CA ALA A 80 -9.82 16.75 -3.47
C ALA A 80 -8.95 17.06 -4.69
N PRO A 81 -9.47 17.79 -5.70
CA PRO A 81 -8.68 18.33 -6.79
C PRO A 81 -7.54 19.22 -6.29
N GLY A 82 -6.44 19.30 -7.04
CA GLY A 82 -5.31 20.17 -6.69
C GLY A 82 -4.52 19.78 -5.43
N THR A 83 -4.87 18.68 -4.76
CA THR A 83 -4.16 18.19 -3.57
C THR A 83 -3.31 16.96 -3.87
N VAL A 84 -2.20 16.81 -3.16
CA VAL A 84 -1.47 15.54 -3.07
C VAL A 84 -1.91 14.85 -1.78
N PRO A 85 -2.56 13.67 -1.86
CA PRO A 85 -2.97 12.97 -0.65
C PRO A 85 -1.77 12.63 0.24
N GLY A 86 -1.95 12.69 1.57
CA GLY A 86 -0.89 12.47 2.55
C GLY A 86 -0.29 11.05 2.54
N THR A 87 0.79 10.88 3.29
CA THR A 87 1.47 9.58 3.46
C THR A 87 0.93 8.83 4.68
N ILE A 88 0.81 7.50 4.56
CA ILE A 88 0.56 6.58 5.67
C ILE A 88 1.83 5.79 5.94
N VAL A 89 2.32 5.83 7.19
CA VAL A 89 3.46 5.03 7.66
C VAL A 89 2.98 4.09 8.76
N ASN A 90 3.30 2.80 8.64
CA ASN A 90 3.01 1.78 9.64
C ASN A 90 4.28 1.04 10.07
N GLU A 91 4.64 1.23 11.33
CA GLU A 91 5.71 0.49 12.02
C GLU A 91 5.15 -0.59 12.96
N ALA A 92 3.83 -0.65 13.11
CA ALA A 92 3.14 -1.57 14.01
C ALA A 92 2.64 -2.85 13.34
N ASN A 93 2.31 -3.82 14.19
CA ASN A 93 1.56 -5.01 13.81
C ASN A 93 0.06 -4.72 13.90
N LEU A 94 -0.51 -4.23 12.82
CA LEU A 94 -1.93 -3.89 12.74
C LEU A 94 -2.74 -5.13 12.39
N GLU A 95 -3.61 -5.56 13.32
CA GLU A 95 -4.43 -6.75 13.18
C GLU A 95 -5.89 -6.46 13.53
N VAL A 96 -6.81 -6.88 12.66
CA VAL A 96 -8.25 -6.89 12.94
C VAL A 96 -8.72 -8.30 13.27
N THR A 97 -9.90 -8.40 13.89
CA THR A 97 -10.50 -9.70 14.23
C THR A 97 -10.87 -10.51 13.00
N THR A 98 -11.00 -11.82 13.17
CA THR A 98 -11.31 -12.74 12.07
C THR A 98 -12.57 -12.33 11.31
N GLY A 99 -12.51 -12.41 9.98
CA GLY A 99 -13.60 -12.03 9.07
C GLY A 99 -13.80 -10.52 8.93
N ARG A 100 -12.97 -9.68 9.58
CA ARG A 100 -12.97 -8.22 9.39
C ARG A 100 -11.84 -7.79 8.48
N HIS A 101 -11.95 -6.59 7.92
CA HIS A 101 -11.02 -6.12 6.91
C HIS A 101 -10.17 -4.97 7.44
N LEU A 102 -8.97 -4.83 6.88
CA LEU A 102 -8.04 -3.77 7.17
C LEU A 102 -7.68 -3.07 5.86
N THR A 103 -7.93 -1.76 5.79
CA THR A 103 -7.65 -0.97 4.58
C THR A 103 -6.79 0.25 4.91
N LEU A 104 -5.70 0.43 4.19
CA LEU A 104 -4.86 1.63 4.20
C LEU A 104 -4.91 2.30 2.82
N THR A 105 -5.33 3.57 2.78
CA THR A 105 -5.48 4.32 1.52
C THR A 105 -4.91 5.73 1.62
N GLY A 106 -3.82 6.01 0.92
CA GLY A 106 -3.19 7.35 0.93
C GLY A 106 -2.55 7.76 -0.38
N GLY A 107 -1.78 8.84 -0.39
CA GLY A 107 -0.96 9.21 -1.56
C GLY A 107 0.30 8.35 -1.67
N THR A 108 0.84 7.94 -0.52
CA THR A 108 1.92 6.96 -0.38
C THR A 108 1.61 6.08 0.84
N VAL A 109 1.92 4.79 0.78
CA VAL A 109 1.73 3.88 1.92
C VAL A 109 3.01 3.09 2.17
N LEU A 110 3.55 3.19 3.39
CA LEU A 110 4.76 2.50 3.83
C LEU A 110 4.44 1.65 5.05
N SER A 111 4.80 0.36 5.04
CA SER A 111 4.61 -0.55 6.17
C SER A 111 5.83 -1.44 6.37
N SER A 112 6.65 -1.10 7.36
CA SER A 112 7.69 -1.99 7.90
C SER A 112 7.13 -2.94 8.96
N GLY A 113 5.98 -2.61 9.56
CA GLY A 113 5.21 -3.53 10.40
C GLY A 113 4.34 -4.50 9.58
N SER A 114 3.56 -5.34 10.27
CA SER A 114 2.66 -6.32 9.62
C SER A 114 1.21 -5.85 9.54
N LEU A 115 0.53 -6.26 8.46
CA LEU A 115 -0.90 -6.03 8.24
C LEU A 115 -1.64 -7.37 8.24
N LYS A 116 -2.60 -7.54 9.16
CA LYS A 116 -3.29 -8.82 9.36
C LYS A 116 -4.81 -8.67 9.38
N ALA A 117 -5.47 -9.48 8.56
CA ALA A 117 -6.92 -9.63 8.53
C ALA A 117 -7.32 -11.10 8.32
N PRO A 118 -7.22 -11.96 9.36
CA PRO A 118 -7.54 -13.38 9.25
C PRO A 118 -8.95 -13.59 8.68
N GLN A 119 -9.11 -14.41 7.64
CA GLN A 119 -10.39 -14.63 6.93
C GLN A 119 -11.06 -13.36 6.36
N GLY A 120 -10.44 -12.19 6.46
CA GLY A 120 -10.90 -10.94 5.91
C GLY A 120 -10.00 -10.46 4.77
N THR A 121 -10.05 -9.17 4.46
CA THR A 121 -9.23 -8.61 3.37
C THR A 121 -8.25 -7.61 3.94
N VAL A 122 -6.97 -7.73 3.54
CA VAL A 122 -6.03 -6.61 3.65
C VAL A 122 -6.02 -5.87 2.32
N GLY A 123 -6.40 -4.60 2.35
CA GLY A 123 -6.38 -3.69 1.22
C GLY A 123 -5.37 -2.57 1.43
N VAL A 124 -4.45 -2.38 0.49
CA VAL A 124 -3.54 -1.23 0.47
C VAL A 124 -3.64 -0.55 -0.88
N ALA A 125 -3.94 0.74 -0.89
CA ALA A 125 -4.07 1.49 -2.12
C ALA A 125 -3.37 2.85 -2.02
N THR A 126 -2.71 3.24 -3.10
CA THR A 126 -2.39 4.65 -3.33
C THR A 126 -3.31 5.26 -4.35
N VAL A 127 -3.47 6.58 -4.27
CA VAL A 127 -4.40 7.34 -5.09
C VAL A 127 -3.86 8.74 -5.33
N THR A 128 -4.19 9.29 -6.50
CA THR A 128 -3.90 10.69 -6.84
C THR A 128 -5.01 11.61 -6.34
N GLY A 129 -4.74 12.92 -6.28
CA GLY A 129 -5.81 13.90 -6.09
C GLY A 129 -6.87 13.81 -7.20
N ASN A 130 -7.97 14.53 -7.03
CA ASN A 130 -9.10 14.55 -7.98
C ASN A 130 -9.63 13.14 -8.31
N SER A 131 -9.78 12.30 -7.29
CA SER A 131 -10.12 10.89 -7.43
C SER A 131 -11.08 10.44 -6.33
N GLU A 132 -11.81 9.36 -6.60
CA GLU A 132 -12.73 8.75 -5.65
C GLU A 132 -12.45 7.24 -5.58
N ILE A 133 -12.51 6.67 -4.37
CA ILE A 133 -12.41 5.22 -4.16
C ILE A 133 -13.74 4.70 -3.64
N VAL A 134 -14.41 3.91 -4.47
CA VAL A 134 -15.72 3.32 -4.14
C VAL A 134 -15.56 2.14 -3.18
N LEU A 135 -16.27 2.22 -2.07
CA LEU A 135 -16.43 1.17 -1.07
C LEU A 135 -17.63 0.30 -1.51
N ARG A 136 -17.38 -0.83 -2.17
CA ARG A 136 -18.47 -1.71 -2.69
C ARG A 136 -19.23 -2.44 -1.59
N SER A 137 -18.62 -2.59 -0.42
CA SER A 137 -19.31 -2.95 0.82
C SER A 137 -18.73 -2.06 1.91
N PRO A 138 -19.45 -1.79 3.02
CA PRO A 138 -18.90 -1.03 4.14
C PRO A 138 -17.67 -1.70 4.78
N ASN A 139 -17.30 -2.88 4.28
CA ASN A 139 -16.30 -3.79 4.82
C ASN A 139 -15.10 -3.97 3.88
N ALA A 140 -15.16 -3.72 2.57
CA ALA A 140 -14.03 -3.98 1.68
C ALA A 140 -13.94 -3.03 0.47
N VAL A 141 -12.74 -2.55 0.18
CA VAL A 141 -12.38 -1.89 -1.09
C VAL A 141 -12.26 -2.96 -2.16
N LEU A 142 -13.37 -3.33 -2.79
CA LEU A 142 -13.40 -4.38 -3.83
C LEU A 142 -13.49 -3.83 -5.26
N SER A 143 -13.27 -2.53 -5.46
CA SER A 143 -12.89 -1.99 -6.76
C SER A 143 -12.28 -0.60 -6.65
N LEU A 144 -11.07 -0.44 -7.18
CA LEU A 144 -10.52 0.87 -7.51
C LEU A 144 -11.08 1.25 -8.89
N ARG A 145 -12.16 2.04 -8.92
CA ARG A 145 -12.48 2.81 -10.12
C ARG A 145 -11.91 4.20 -9.91
N LEU A 146 -10.73 4.44 -10.49
CA LEU A 146 -10.17 5.78 -10.62
C LEU A 146 -10.99 6.52 -11.68
N ASN A 147 -12.01 7.24 -11.26
CA ASN A 147 -12.61 8.25 -12.11
C ASN A 147 -11.77 9.52 -11.93
N GLY A 148 -10.77 9.73 -12.79
CA GLY A 148 -10.09 11.02 -12.85
C GLY A 148 -11.08 12.10 -13.25
N ASN A 149 -11.02 13.27 -12.62
CA ASN A 149 -11.97 14.38 -12.83
C ASN A 149 -13.42 14.08 -12.37
N ALA A 150 -13.60 13.21 -11.38
CA ALA A 150 -14.92 12.83 -10.88
C ALA A 150 -15.52 13.77 -9.82
N ILE A 151 -14.71 14.68 -9.27
CA ILE A 151 -15.16 15.62 -8.26
C ILE A 151 -15.40 16.97 -8.94
N ASP A 152 -16.63 17.46 -8.82
CA ASP A 152 -17.05 18.78 -9.28
C ASP A 152 -16.18 19.86 -8.61
N PRO A 153 -15.62 20.84 -9.35
CA PRO A 153 -14.87 21.97 -8.79
C PRO A 153 -15.67 22.82 -7.77
N ALA A 154 -16.98 22.63 -7.62
CA ALA A 154 -17.75 23.19 -6.50
C ALA A 154 -17.35 22.61 -5.12
N PHE A 155 -16.43 21.63 -5.07
CA PHE A 155 -15.77 21.17 -3.85
C PHE A 155 -14.65 22.15 -3.43
N GLU A 156 -15.03 23.39 -3.11
CA GLU A 156 -14.22 24.48 -2.52
C GLU A 156 -15.11 25.04 -1.38
N GLU A 157 -14.74 25.23 -0.12
CA GLU A 157 -13.48 25.59 0.55
C GLU A 157 -13.53 25.07 2.00
N SER A 158 -12.41 24.53 2.49
CA SER A 158 -11.93 24.80 3.86
C SER A 158 -10.41 24.72 3.78
N GLU A 159 -9.83 25.86 3.44
CA GLU A 159 -8.40 26.13 3.27
C GLU A 159 -7.61 25.09 2.46
N ALA A 160 -7.55 25.34 1.15
CA ALA A 160 -6.44 24.94 0.32
C ALA A 160 -5.14 25.54 0.88
N THR A 161 -4.53 24.86 1.85
CA THR A 161 -3.11 25.04 2.12
C THR A 161 -2.37 24.41 0.94
N THR A 162 -2.00 25.30 0.02
CA THR A 162 -1.07 25.02 -1.06
C THR A 162 0.12 24.23 -0.51
N LEU A 163 0.32 23.02 -1.03
CA LEU A 163 1.52 22.20 -0.83
C LEU A 163 2.72 22.79 -1.59
N ALA A 164 2.86 24.12 -1.55
CA ALA A 164 3.98 24.90 -2.04
C ALA A 164 4.83 25.48 -0.88
N ALA A 165 4.53 25.09 0.38
CA ALA A 165 5.26 25.58 1.55
C ALA A 165 5.71 24.46 2.51
N ILE A 166 6.15 23.31 1.99
CA ILE A 166 6.97 22.38 2.78
C ILE A 166 8.33 22.16 2.12
N PRO A 167 9.26 23.13 2.19
CA PRO A 167 10.68 22.81 2.13
C PRO A 167 11.18 22.12 3.41
N ASN A 168 10.41 22.13 4.51
CA ASN A 168 11.02 21.96 5.83
C ASN A 168 10.54 20.78 6.69
N LEU A 169 9.89 19.75 6.15
CA LEU A 169 9.71 18.53 6.97
C LEU A 169 11.03 17.73 7.08
N ALA A 170 11.83 17.72 6.01
CA ALA A 170 13.21 17.23 6.05
C ALA A 170 14.06 18.13 6.96
N ALA A 171 14.08 19.45 6.70
CA ALA A 171 14.92 20.38 7.47
C ALA A 171 14.58 20.50 8.97
N LEU A 172 13.36 20.14 9.41
CA LEU A 172 12.98 20.16 10.83
C LEU A 172 13.33 18.85 11.56
N LEU A 173 13.76 17.81 10.83
CA LEU A 173 14.17 16.50 11.38
C LEU A 173 15.64 16.15 11.09
N THR A 174 16.29 16.86 10.17
CA THR A 174 17.64 16.53 9.70
C THR A 174 18.51 17.76 9.93
N GLY A 175 19.36 17.70 10.96
CA GLY A 175 20.49 18.60 10.98
C GLY A 175 21.28 18.41 9.69
N ASP A 176 21.53 19.52 8.99
CA ASP A 176 22.32 19.69 7.76
C ASP A 176 21.55 19.62 6.41
N PRO A 177 21.47 20.74 5.62
CA PRO A 177 20.69 20.83 4.39
C PRO A 177 21.46 20.48 3.09
N GLU A 178 22.69 19.96 3.18
CA GLU A 178 23.57 19.75 2.02
C GLU A 178 23.23 18.50 1.18
N THR A 179 22.44 17.55 1.71
CA THR A 179 21.91 16.42 0.92
C THR A 179 20.39 16.36 1.03
N PRO A 180 19.63 16.44 -0.07
CA PRO A 180 18.17 16.27 0.00
C PRO A 180 17.89 14.85 0.51
N GLU A 181 17.45 14.70 1.75
CA GLU A 181 17.07 13.39 2.27
C GLU A 181 15.74 12.93 1.65
N ALA A 182 15.69 11.67 1.26
CA ALA A 182 14.49 11.00 0.78
C ALA A 182 14.12 9.85 1.73
N ILE A 183 12.83 9.52 1.79
CA ILE A 183 12.43 8.27 2.42
C ILE A 183 12.93 7.13 1.53
N THR A 184 13.62 6.18 2.15
CA THR A 184 14.23 5.03 1.48
C THR A 184 13.76 3.74 2.13
N VAL A 185 13.67 2.68 1.32
CA VAL A 185 13.36 1.33 1.77
C VAL A 185 14.53 0.43 1.45
N SER A 186 15.13 -0.13 2.49
CA SER A 186 16.28 -1.03 2.39
C SER A 186 15.84 -2.45 2.00
N PRO A 187 16.76 -3.30 1.48
CA PRO A 187 16.49 -4.70 1.13
C PRO A 187 15.90 -5.56 2.25
N ASP A 188 16.17 -5.22 3.51
CA ASP A 188 15.60 -5.87 4.70
C ASP A 188 14.18 -5.40 5.05
N GLY A 189 13.61 -4.46 4.28
CA GLY A 189 12.28 -3.88 4.48
C GLY A 189 12.24 -2.72 5.47
N THR A 190 13.38 -2.31 6.04
CA THR A 190 13.44 -1.14 6.93
C THR A 190 13.20 0.15 6.15
N ILE A 191 12.55 1.11 6.82
CA ILE A 191 12.27 2.44 6.29
C ILE A 191 13.20 3.43 7.01
N ALA A 192 13.90 4.26 6.26
CA ALA A 192 14.80 5.27 6.79
C ALA A 192 14.77 6.54 5.96
N LEU A 193 15.26 7.64 6.53
CA LEU A 193 15.68 8.79 5.74
C LEU A 193 17.10 8.54 5.24
N GLY A 194 17.34 8.78 3.95
CA GLY A 194 18.61 8.50 3.32
C GLY A 194 18.79 9.28 2.02
N SER A 195 19.94 9.10 1.36
CA SER A 195 20.19 9.80 0.11
C SER A 195 19.33 9.26 -1.04
N PRO A 196 18.72 10.13 -1.87
CA PRO A 196 17.91 9.75 -3.03
C PRO A 196 18.74 9.15 -4.16
N THR A 197 20.07 9.27 -4.10
CA THR A 197 20.98 8.67 -5.09
C THR A 197 21.39 7.24 -4.73
N VAL A 198 21.00 6.73 -3.57
CA VAL A 198 21.21 5.31 -3.25
C VAL A 198 20.31 4.49 -4.16
N THR A 199 20.91 3.59 -4.93
CA THR A 199 20.20 2.68 -5.85
C THR A 199 20.35 1.26 -5.36
N LEU A 200 19.31 0.44 -5.56
CA LEU A 200 19.45 -0.99 -5.33
C LEU A 200 20.34 -1.62 -6.38
N GLN A 201 21.25 -2.45 -5.88
CA GLN A 201 22.14 -3.26 -6.70
C GLN A 201 22.29 -4.63 -6.06
N THR A 202 22.37 -5.65 -6.90
CA THR A 202 22.73 -7.01 -6.48
C THR A 202 24.24 -7.14 -6.64
N VAL A 203 24.97 -7.34 -5.53
CA VAL A 203 26.44 -7.35 -5.50
C VAL A 203 26.97 -8.65 -4.90
N PRO A 204 28.15 -9.13 -5.32
CA PRO A 204 28.80 -10.26 -4.67
C PRO A 204 29.27 -9.90 -3.26
N VAL A 205 28.93 -10.75 -2.29
CA VAL A 205 29.40 -10.68 -0.90
C VAL A 205 29.84 -12.06 -0.42
N VAL A 206 30.39 -12.15 0.80
CA VAL A 206 30.74 -13.45 1.39
C VAL A 206 29.46 -14.25 1.62
N GLY A 207 29.33 -15.39 0.93
CA GLY A 207 28.16 -16.26 1.03
C GLY A 207 27.20 -16.22 -0.16
N GLY A 208 27.38 -15.31 -1.13
CA GLY A 208 26.58 -15.29 -2.36
C GLY A 208 26.41 -13.91 -2.97
N LEU A 209 25.31 -13.72 -3.69
CA LEU A 209 24.86 -12.41 -4.16
C LEU A 209 23.89 -11.83 -3.13
N ASP A 210 23.96 -10.53 -2.88
CA ASP A 210 23.03 -9.85 -1.97
C ASP A 210 22.58 -8.51 -2.53
N ASN A 211 21.36 -8.12 -2.16
CA ASN A 211 20.84 -6.81 -2.51
C ASN A 211 21.35 -5.78 -1.51
N GLN A 212 21.98 -4.71 -2.01
CA GLN A 212 22.53 -3.61 -1.23
C GLN A 212 21.98 -2.27 -1.77
N GLY A 213 22.05 -1.23 -0.96
CA GLY A 213 21.44 0.08 -1.27
C GLY A 213 20.01 0.20 -0.76
N ALA A 214 19.15 0.95 -1.46
CA ALA A 214 17.76 1.20 -1.06
C ALA A 214 16.93 1.71 -2.25
N VAL A 215 15.59 1.66 -2.15
CA VAL A 215 14.66 2.35 -3.08
C VAL A 215 14.28 3.68 -2.47
N ALA A 216 14.51 4.78 -3.20
CA ALA A 216 13.88 6.06 -2.87
C ALA A 216 12.37 6.01 -3.16
N VAL A 217 11.57 6.28 -2.13
CA VAL A 217 10.11 6.31 -2.18
C VAL A 217 9.63 7.65 -2.73
N LYS A 218 8.62 7.61 -3.59
CA LYS A 218 7.95 8.80 -4.13
C LYS A 218 6.43 8.73 -3.91
N VAL A 219 5.77 9.85 -4.18
CA VAL A 219 4.30 9.92 -4.21
C VAL A 219 3.75 8.87 -5.17
N GLY A 220 2.73 8.13 -4.73
CA GLY A 220 2.09 7.05 -5.47
C GLY A 220 2.73 5.68 -5.28
N ASP A 221 3.84 5.58 -4.53
CA ASP A 221 4.47 4.30 -4.19
C ASP A 221 3.79 3.64 -3.00
N VAL A 222 3.79 2.30 -3.02
CA VAL A 222 3.49 1.46 -1.87
C VAL A 222 4.76 0.68 -1.52
N ALA A 223 5.18 0.71 -0.26
CA ALA A 223 6.21 -0.19 0.25
C ALA A 223 5.66 -0.99 1.43
N VAL A 224 5.59 -2.31 1.30
CA VAL A 224 4.99 -3.17 2.33
C VAL A 224 5.77 -4.48 2.43
N GLN A 225 6.00 -4.95 3.65
CA GLN A 225 6.78 -6.15 3.89
C GLN A 225 5.90 -7.36 4.24
N THR A 226 5.09 -7.26 5.31
CA THR A 226 4.37 -8.42 5.85
C THR A 226 2.86 -8.23 5.76
N ILE A 227 2.18 -9.13 5.04
CA ILE A 227 0.72 -9.09 4.86
C ILE A 227 0.12 -10.48 4.99
N HIS A 228 -0.87 -10.64 5.87
CA HIS A 228 -1.62 -11.88 6.02
C HIS A 228 -3.12 -11.61 5.98
N GLY A 229 -3.83 -12.23 5.04
CA GLY A 229 -5.27 -12.01 4.89
C GLY A 229 -6.06 -13.27 4.51
N GLY A 230 -7.37 -13.19 4.56
CA GLY A 230 -8.23 -14.08 3.77
C GLY A 230 -8.17 -13.75 2.28
N ASN A 231 -8.02 -12.47 1.94
CA ASN A 231 -7.61 -11.96 0.64
C ASN A 231 -6.60 -10.83 0.83
N VAL A 232 -5.69 -10.65 -0.13
CA VAL A 232 -4.72 -9.56 -0.14
C VAL A 232 -4.84 -8.79 -1.44
N GLN A 233 -4.99 -7.47 -1.33
CA GLN A 233 -5.02 -6.58 -2.48
C GLN A 233 -4.14 -5.37 -2.22
N VAL A 234 -3.12 -5.18 -3.06
CA VAL A 234 -2.23 -4.02 -3.02
C VAL A 234 -2.23 -3.35 -4.39
N ALA A 235 -2.48 -2.05 -4.42
CA ALA A 235 -2.50 -1.26 -5.64
C ALA A 235 -1.68 0.03 -5.48
N ALA A 236 -0.61 0.14 -6.27
CA ALA A 236 0.21 1.33 -6.35
C ALA A 236 -0.06 2.12 -7.64
N THR A 237 -0.30 3.43 -7.54
CA THR A 237 -0.37 4.33 -8.71
C THR A 237 0.99 4.60 -9.34
N ARG A 238 2.07 4.20 -8.67
CA ARG A 238 3.43 4.19 -9.20
C ARG A 238 4.08 2.84 -8.91
N ASN A 239 5.07 2.75 -8.03
CA ASN A 239 5.79 1.49 -7.76
C ASN A 239 5.18 0.73 -6.57
N LEU A 240 5.20 -0.59 -6.65
CA LEU A 240 4.98 -1.46 -5.49
C LEU A 240 6.33 -2.06 -5.10
N VAL A 241 6.84 -1.67 -3.94
CA VAL A 241 8.15 -2.05 -3.41
C VAL A 241 7.96 -3.11 -2.33
N MET A 242 8.44 -4.32 -2.57
CA MET A 242 8.34 -5.45 -1.65
C MET A 242 9.73 -6.03 -1.39
N MET A 243 10.32 -5.60 -0.27
CA MET A 243 11.66 -5.98 0.17
C MET A 243 11.58 -7.05 1.26
N SER A 244 12.17 -8.21 1.01
CA SER A 244 12.06 -9.42 1.82
C SER A 244 10.61 -9.72 2.27
N PRO A 245 9.63 -9.72 1.35
CA PRO A 245 8.22 -9.78 1.71
C PRO A 245 7.80 -11.12 2.28
N GLN A 246 6.81 -11.09 3.18
CA GLN A 246 6.13 -12.26 3.72
C GLN A 246 4.62 -12.08 3.51
N VAL A 247 4.08 -12.62 2.41
CA VAL A 247 2.68 -12.45 2.03
C VAL A 247 1.96 -13.80 2.05
N SER A 248 0.82 -13.88 2.73
CA SER A 248 -0.02 -15.09 2.65
C SER A 248 -1.51 -14.79 2.59
N SER A 249 -2.24 -15.62 1.86
CA SER A 249 -3.68 -15.53 1.72
C SER A 249 -4.36 -16.89 1.71
N THR A 250 -5.46 -17.04 2.45
CA THR A 250 -6.36 -18.22 2.31
C THR A 250 -7.26 -18.14 1.08
N GLY A 251 -7.19 -17.03 0.34
CA GLY A 251 -7.88 -16.80 -0.93
C GLY A 251 -6.90 -16.20 -1.93
N ASN A 252 -7.28 -15.10 -2.58
CA ASN A 252 -6.47 -14.51 -3.63
C ASN A 252 -5.42 -13.53 -3.08
N ILE A 253 -4.32 -13.37 -3.82
CA ILE A 253 -3.35 -12.29 -3.67
C ILE A 253 -3.32 -11.51 -4.99
N VAL A 254 -3.52 -10.20 -4.93
CA VAL A 254 -3.38 -9.29 -6.07
C VAL A 254 -2.41 -8.17 -5.70
N LEU A 255 -1.27 -8.13 -6.36
CA LEU A 255 -0.23 -7.13 -6.19
C LEU A 255 -0.09 -6.37 -7.51
N SER A 256 -0.40 -5.08 -7.52
CA SER A 256 -0.47 -4.28 -8.74
C SER A 256 0.29 -2.97 -8.60
N ALA A 257 1.14 -2.69 -9.57
CA ALA A 257 1.83 -1.42 -9.74
C ALA A 257 1.55 -0.85 -11.14
N ALA A 258 1.09 0.41 -11.21
CA ALA A 258 0.93 1.12 -12.48
C ALA A 258 2.29 1.50 -13.12
N ASN A 259 3.39 1.37 -12.37
CA ASN A 259 4.73 1.48 -12.90
C ASN A 259 5.48 0.15 -12.71
N THR A 260 6.35 0.04 -11.70
CA THR A 260 7.18 -1.16 -11.50
C THR A 260 6.79 -1.90 -10.23
N LEU A 261 6.60 -3.22 -10.34
CA LEU A 261 6.56 -4.13 -9.19
C LEU A 261 8.01 -4.54 -8.87
N ILE A 262 8.49 -4.22 -7.69
CA ILE A 262 9.82 -4.60 -7.19
C ILE A 262 9.63 -5.67 -6.11
N TRP A 263 10.23 -6.83 -6.31
CA TRP A 263 10.17 -7.98 -5.41
C TRP A 263 11.57 -8.51 -5.18
N ARG A 264 12.12 -8.32 -3.99
CA ARG A 264 13.52 -8.66 -3.68
C ARG A 264 13.63 -9.43 -2.38
N ASP A 265 14.63 -10.29 -2.28
CA ASP A 265 15.06 -10.92 -1.03
C ASP A 265 16.43 -10.37 -0.59
N THR A 266 17.01 -10.97 0.45
CA THR A 266 18.42 -10.80 0.83
C THR A 266 19.02 -12.18 1.06
N LEU A 267 20.33 -12.26 1.27
CA LEU A 267 20.97 -13.51 1.71
C LEU A 267 20.37 -14.10 3.00
N THR A 268 19.81 -13.25 3.87
CA THR A 268 19.35 -13.66 5.21
C THR A 268 17.83 -13.69 5.37
N LEU A 269 17.10 -12.98 4.50
CA LEU A 269 15.65 -12.86 4.56
C LEU A 269 15.04 -13.27 3.21
N PRO A 270 14.21 -14.33 3.19
CA PRO A 270 13.59 -14.78 1.95
C PRO A 270 12.45 -13.85 1.52
N ALA A 271 12.09 -13.91 0.25
CA ALA A 271 10.88 -13.29 -0.28
C ALA A 271 9.83 -14.38 -0.57
N ASN A 272 8.71 -14.34 0.15
CA ASN A 272 7.69 -15.38 0.12
C ASN A 272 6.30 -14.83 -0.20
N ALA A 273 5.59 -15.49 -1.12
CA ALA A 273 4.13 -15.37 -1.27
C ALA A 273 3.47 -16.75 -1.29
N LEU A 274 2.38 -16.90 -0.54
CA LEU A 274 1.52 -18.10 -0.57
C LEU A 274 0.05 -17.71 -0.74
N ALA A 275 -0.53 -18.02 -1.89
CA ALA A 275 -1.97 -17.91 -2.13
C ALA A 275 -2.63 -19.29 -2.16
N ALA A 276 -3.71 -19.49 -1.40
CA ALA A 276 -4.55 -20.68 -1.58
C ALA A 276 -5.51 -20.54 -2.78
N GLY A 277 -5.82 -19.30 -3.19
CA GLY A 277 -6.50 -18.96 -4.43
C GLY A 277 -5.51 -18.60 -5.53
N ASN A 278 -5.84 -17.60 -6.35
CA ASN A 278 -4.97 -17.08 -7.40
C ASN A 278 -3.94 -16.08 -6.84
N LEU A 279 -2.77 -16.04 -7.47
CA LEU A 279 -1.72 -15.05 -7.23
C LEU A 279 -1.53 -14.21 -8.48
N THR A 280 -1.80 -12.91 -8.40
CA THR A 280 -1.60 -11.97 -9.50
C THR A 280 -0.48 -10.99 -9.13
N LEU A 281 0.55 -10.95 -9.98
CA LEU A 281 1.64 -9.99 -9.93
C LEU A 281 1.54 -9.09 -11.16
N ARG A 282 1.28 -7.80 -10.97
CA ARG A 282 1.09 -6.85 -12.05
C ARG A 282 2.05 -5.67 -11.93
N GLY A 283 2.76 -5.38 -13.02
CA GLY A 283 3.61 -4.20 -13.18
C GLY A 283 3.47 -3.67 -14.60
N ASP A 284 2.74 -2.56 -14.76
CA ASP A 284 2.35 -2.08 -16.11
C ASP A 284 3.56 -1.65 -16.94
N ARG A 285 4.56 -1.03 -16.31
CA ARG A 285 5.82 -0.62 -16.95
C ARG A 285 7.00 -1.54 -16.66
N GLY A 286 6.81 -2.55 -15.81
CA GLY A 286 7.81 -3.59 -15.62
C GLY A 286 7.65 -4.35 -14.30
N ILE A 287 8.26 -5.52 -14.24
CA ILE A 287 8.38 -6.33 -13.04
C ILE A 287 9.86 -6.61 -12.84
N ASP A 288 10.35 -6.29 -11.65
CA ASP A 288 11.72 -6.51 -11.20
C ASP A 288 11.68 -7.41 -9.97
N ALA A 289 11.79 -8.71 -10.21
CA ALA A 289 11.63 -9.76 -9.21
C ALA A 289 12.91 -10.60 -9.06
N ILE A 290 13.89 -10.09 -8.31
CA ILE A 290 15.16 -10.77 -8.07
C ILE A 290 15.20 -11.27 -6.62
N ALA A 291 14.86 -12.53 -6.44
CA ALA A 291 14.70 -13.20 -5.16
C ALA A 291 15.23 -14.65 -5.11
N LEU A 292 16.41 -14.90 -5.70
CA LEU A 292 17.20 -16.13 -5.48
C LEU A 292 18.43 -15.93 -4.59
N ASN A 293 18.61 -14.78 -3.96
CA ASN A 293 19.73 -14.60 -3.03
C ASN A 293 19.54 -15.51 -1.80
N HIS A 294 18.29 -15.80 -1.41
CA HIS A 294 17.95 -16.82 -0.42
C HIS A 294 17.43 -18.12 -1.07
N ASP A 295 17.93 -19.26 -0.61
CA ASP A 295 17.54 -20.60 -1.08
C ASP A 295 16.07 -21.02 -0.78
N ARG A 296 15.37 -20.30 0.09
CA ARG A 296 14.02 -20.60 0.57
C ARG A 296 12.94 -19.65 0.05
N GLY A 297 13.28 -18.67 -0.79
CA GLY A 297 12.30 -17.76 -1.40
C GLY A 297 11.36 -18.50 -2.37
N PHE A 298 10.07 -18.15 -2.35
CA PHE A 298 9.09 -18.73 -3.28
C PHE A 298 7.88 -17.83 -3.54
N LEU A 299 7.30 -17.99 -4.73
CA LEU A 299 5.99 -17.47 -5.11
C LEU A 299 5.08 -18.65 -5.43
N GLN A 300 4.19 -18.99 -4.50
CA GLN A 300 3.32 -20.16 -4.60
C GLN A 300 1.85 -19.77 -4.64
N SER A 301 1.11 -20.44 -5.51
CA SER A 301 -0.34 -20.37 -5.63
C SER A 301 -0.89 -21.79 -5.71
N LEU A 302 -1.94 -22.12 -4.96
CA LEU A 302 -2.70 -23.34 -5.19
C LEU A 302 -3.72 -23.16 -6.33
N GLY A 303 -4.03 -21.93 -6.73
CA GLY A 303 -4.77 -21.61 -7.94
C GLY A 303 -3.86 -21.35 -9.14
N THR A 304 -4.19 -20.32 -9.92
CA THR A 304 -3.39 -19.84 -11.04
C THR A 304 -2.41 -18.76 -10.57
N ILE A 305 -1.22 -18.72 -11.16
CA ILE A 305 -0.32 -17.55 -11.10
C ILE A 305 -0.48 -16.73 -12.37
N PHE A 306 -0.80 -15.45 -12.21
CA PHE A 306 -0.85 -14.47 -13.29
C PHE A 306 0.31 -13.48 -13.13
N VAL A 307 1.16 -13.39 -14.14
CA VAL A 307 2.15 -12.33 -14.27
C VAL A 307 1.67 -11.38 -15.36
N VAL A 308 1.38 -10.13 -15.01
CA VAL A 308 0.68 -9.18 -15.89
C VAL A 308 1.54 -7.93 -16.09
N GLY A 309 1.79 -7.54 -17.33
CA GLY A 309 2.50 -6.29 -17.60
C GLY A 309 2.82 -6.08 -19.07
N ASP A 310 3.05 -4.83 -19.46
CA ASP A 310 3.46 -4.48 -20.82
C ASP A 310 4.94 -4.12 -20.92
N GLY A 311 5.61 -3.90 -19.79
CA GLY A 311 7.05 -3.63 -19.71
C GLY A 311 7.93 -4.88 -19.60
N PRO A 312 9.25 -4.68 -19.39
CA PRO A 312 10.19 -5.78 -19.18
C PRO A 312 9.87 -6.56 -17.90
N LEU A 313 10.11 -7.87 -17.95
CA LEU A 313 10.03 -8.79 -16.83
C LEU A 313 11.44 -9.29 -16.54
N PHE A 314 12.03 -8.84 -15.44
CA PHE A 314 13.27 -9.37 -14.89
C PHE A 314 12.90 -10.25 -13.71
N THR A 315 13.19 -11.55 -13.79
CA THR A 315 12.85 -12.46 -12.71
C THR A 315 13.81 -13.63 -12.61
N ASP A 316 14.18 -13.99 -11.39
CA ASP A 316 14.86 -15.25 -11.06
C ASP A 316 14.03 -16.11 -10.08
N VAL A 317 12.86 -15.64 -9.65
CA VAL A 317 12.12 -16.22 -8.53
C VAL A 317 11.62 -17.64 -8.81
N ARG A 318 11.58 -18.48 -7.76
CA ARG A 318 10.94 -19.79 -7.81
C ARG A 318 9.42 -19.66 -7.78
N PHE A 319 8.77 -19.96 -8.90
CA PHE A 319 7.32 -20.07 -8.98
C PHE A 319 6.85 -21.50 -8.76
N ALA A 320 5.81 -21.68 -7.96
CA ALA A 320 5.15 -22.96 -7.74
C ALA A 320 3.62 -22.81 -7.97
N ALA A 321 3.13 -23.38 -9.07
CA ALA A 321 1.70 -23.42 -9.40
C ALA A 321 1.33 -24.84 -9.84
N PRO A 322 0.55 -25.61 -9.04
CA PRO A 322 0.14 -26.96 -9.42
C PRO A 322 -0.89 -26.95 -10.57
N ASN A 323 -1.56 -25.81 -10.78
CA ASN A 323 -2.57 -25.65 -11.84
C ASN A 323 -1.97 -24.96 -13.06
N LEU A 324 -1.95 -23.62 -13.08
CA LEU A 324 -1.64 -22.85 -14.28
C LEU A 324 -0.75 -21.64 -13.97
N PHE A 325 0.15 -21.35 -14.90
CA PHE A 325 0.99 -20.15 -14.90
C PHE A 325 0.75 -19.40 -16.21
N GLN A 326 0.37 -18.12 -16.14
CA GLN A 326 0.09 -17.29 -17.31
C GLN A 326 0.87 -15.98 -17.25
N VAL A 327 1.44 -15.60 -18.40
CA VAL A 327 2.01 -14.26 -18.61
C VAL A 327 1.09 -13.50 -19.56
N LEU A 328 0.55 -12.37 -19.12
CA LEU A 328 -0.45 -11.59 -19.82
C LEU A 328 -0.01 -10.13 -20.01
N THR A 329 -0.48 -9.50 -21.07
CA THR A 329 -0.44 -8.04 -21.25
C THR A 329 -1.41 -7.36 -20.29
N THR A 330 -1.32 -6.04 -20.12
CA THR A 330 -2.28 -5.29 -19.27
C THR A 330 -3.71 -5.33 -19.82
N THR A 331 -3.88 -5.64 -21.11
CA THR A 331 -5.17 -5.87 -21.77
C THR A 331 -5.71 -7.28 -21.59
N GLY A 332 -4.97 -8.19 -20.95
CA GLY A 332 -5.37 -9.57 -20.69
C GLY A 332 -5.10 -10.56 -21.83
N ALA A 333 -4.39 -10.15 -22.88
CA ALA A 333 -3.95 -11.05 -23.94
C ALA A 333 -2.69 -11.82 -23.50
N PRO A 334 -2.45 -13.05 -23.99
CA PRO A 334 -1.18 -13.74 -23.76
C PRO A 334 0.00 -12.91 -24.27
N ALA A 335 1.07 -12.80 -23.47
CA ALA A 335 2.30 -12.15 -23.92
C ALA A 335 2.95 -12.94 -25.06
N THR A 336 3.37 -12.26 -26.14
CA THR A 336 4.02 -12.90 -27.29
C THR A 336 5.49 -13.23 -27.01
N ASN A 337 6.03 -14.19 -27.77
CA ASN A 337 7.28 -14.95 -27.54
C ASN A 337 8.60 -14.16 -27.34
N GLU A 338 8.62 -12.83 -27.43
CA GLU A 338 9.85 -12.02 -27.27
C GLU A 338 10.17 -11.66 -25.80
N ARG A 339 9.35 -12.11 -24.85
CA ARG A 339 9.55 -11.90 -23.40
C ARG A 339 9.93 -13.21 -22.71
N ARG A 340 11.14 -13.74 -22.98
CA ARG A 340 11.62 -14.96 -22.33
C ARG A 340 12.55 -14.65 -21.14
N PHE A 341 12.30 -15.45 -20.10
CA PHE A 341 13.00 -15.64 -18.84
C PHE A 341 14.52 -15.65 -18.94
#